data_AF-A0A5P8E606-F1
#
_entry.id   AF-A0A5P8E606-F1
#
_cell.length_a   1.000
_cell.length_b   1.000
_cell.length_c   1.000
_cell.angle_alpha   90.00
_cell.angle_beta   90.00
_cell.angle_gamma   90.00
#
_symmetry.space_group_name_H-M   'P 1'
#
loop_
_entity.id
_entity.type
_entity.pdbx_description
1 polymer ?
#
loop_
_entity_poly.entity_id
_entity_poly.type
_entity_poly.pdbx_seq_one_letter_code
_entity_poly.pdbx_strand_id
1 'polypeptide(L)'
;MMMGLFMVSCQNGADMKSIVEKAKTEGANWSVDEWKDAFKEVMKGMKPMYEEMVKVQEETKALEGKSEEEQAAAAVEMMKKGEELQKKYGDVEKLMGEFEKAANATENGKKVANDEEFGKQVMKELGMEKIEI
;
A
#
# COMPACT_ATOMS: atom_id res chain seq x y z
N MET A 1 9.74 18.77 -34.89
CA MET A 1 9.01 19.06 -33.65
C MET A 1 9.54 18.10 -32.60
N MET A 2 10.29 18.62 -31.63
CA MET A 2 11.00 17.82 -30.63
C MET A 2 10.03 17.36 -29.54
N MET A 3 9.77 16.06 -29.47
CA MET A 3 9.25 15.40 -28.27
C MET A 3 10.44 14.79 -27.50
N GLY A 4 10.37 14.82 -26.17
CA GLY A 4 11.35 14.18 -25.29
C GLY A 4 11.64 15.04 -24.07
N LEU A 5 10.63 15.31 -23.25
CA LEU A 5 10.40 14.59 -21.99
C LEU A 5 11.51 14.85 -20.96
N PHE A 6 11.16 15.77 -20.04
CA PHE A 6 11.47 15.78 -18.61
C PHE A 6 12.41 14.64 -18.15
N MET A 7 13.70 14.96 -18.05
CA MET A 7 14.57 14.31 -17.08
C MET A 7 14.83 15.27 -15.92
N VAL A 8 15.01 14.64 -14.75
CA VAL A 8 15.72 15.14 -13.56
C VAL A 8 14.87 15.81 -12.48
N SER A 9 14.23 14.96 -11.67
CA SER A 9 14.49 14.98 -10.22
C SER A 9 14.34 13.57 -9.65
N CYS A 10 15.26 12.69 -10.02
CA CYS A 10 15.50 11.44 -9.30
C CYS A 10 16.24 11.76 -7.99
N GLN A 11 15.50 11.86 -6.89
CA GLN A 11 16.01 11.62 -5.55
C GLN A 11 15.08 10.59 -4.90
N ASN A 12 15.56 9.35 -4.80
CA ASN A 12 15.03 8.23 -4.02
C ASN A 12 13.57 7.79 -4.26
N GLY A 13 13.41 6.72 -5.04
CA GLY A 13 12.15 6.01 -5.24
C GLY A 13 11.31 6.65 -6.34
N ALA A 14 10.76 5.83 -7.24
CA ALA A 14 9.68 6.32 -8.08
C ALA A 14 8.49 6.60 -7.16
N ASP A 15 7.92 7.80 -7.23
CA ASP A 15 6.68 8.14 -6.53
C ASP A 15 5.62 7.08 -6.86
N MET A 16 4.92 6.54 -5.85
CA MET A 16 3.97 5.44 -5.99
C MET A 16 3.00 5.71 -7.14
N LYS A 17 2.51 6.96 -7.25
CA LYS A 17 1.64 7.39 -8.34
C LYS A 17 2.24 7.19 -9.73
N SER A 18 3.53 7.49 -9.91
CA SER A 18 4.21 7.27 -11.19
C SER A 18 4.30 5.79 -11.53
N ILE A 19 4.55 4.92 -10.53
CA ILE A 19 4.59 3.47 -10.74
C ILE A 19 3.20 2.95 -11.14
N VAL A 20 2.15 3.40 -10.45
CA VAL A 20 0.77 3.01 -10.76
C VAL A 20 0.37 3.46 -12.16
N GLU A 21 0.69 4.70 -12.56
CA GLU A 21 0.42 5.18 -13.91
C GLU A 21 1.17 4.36 -14.96
N LYS A 22 2.46 4.04 -14.75
CA LYS A 22 3.20 3.17 -15.67
C LYS A 22 2.64 1.75 -15.72
N ALA A 23 2.22 1.18 -14.59
CA ALA A 23 1.59 -0.13 -14.55
C ALA A 23 0.30 -0.17 -15.39
N LYS A 24 -0.48 0.92 -15.39
CA LYS A 24 -1.70 1.06 -16.20
C LYS A 24 -1.41 1.18 -17.69
N THR A 25 -0.37 1.91 -18.08
CA THR A 25 -0.10 2.20 -19.49
C THR A 25 0.83 1.18 -20.16
N GLU A 26 1.81 0.68 -19.42
CA GLU A 26 2.91 -0.14 -19.93
C GLU A 26 2.94 -1.55 -19.33
N GLY A 27 2.19 -1.81 -18.24
CA GLY A 27 2.25 -3.07 -17.50
C GLY A 27 1.92 -4.33 -18.29
N ALA A 28 1.18 -4.21 -19.40
CA ALA A 28 0.94 -5.32 -20.32
C ALA A 28 2.22 -5.88 -20.97
N ASN A 29 3.26 -5.05 -21.07
CA ASN A 29 4.56 -5.42 -21.65
C ASN A 29 5.60 -5.76 -20.59
N TRP A 30 5.27 -5.62 -19.30
CA TRP A 30 6.19 -5.91 -18.21
C TRP A 30 6.38 -7.41 -18.03
N SER A 31 7.63 -7.78 -17.82
CA SER A 31 8.04 -9.08 -17.31
C SER A 31 7.56 -9.29 -15.87
N VAL A 32 7.63 -10.54 -15.40
CA VAL A 32 7.31 -10.87 -13.99
C VAL A 32 8.22 -10.10 -13.04
N ASP A 33 9.50 -9.94 -13.36
CA ASP A 33 10.46 -9.24 -12.50
C ASP A 33 10.15 -7.73 -12.42
N GLU A 34 9.77 -7.10 -13.54
CA GLU A 34 9.33 -5.69 -13.52
C GLU A 34 8.05 -5.49 -12.68
N TRP A 35 7.11 -6.44 -12.74
CA TRP A 35 5.94 -6.44 -11.85
C TRP A 35 6.32 -6.63 -10.38
N LYS A 36 7.31 -7.48 -10.08
CA LYS A 36 7.83 -7.68 -8.70
C LYS A 36 8.49 -6.41 -8.17
N ASP A 37 9.31 -5.74 -8.97
CA ASP A 37 9.97 -4.50 -8.58
C ASP A 37 8.95 -3.37 -8.36
N ALA A 38 7.96 -3.24 -9.25
CA ALA A 38 6.87 -2.29 -9.07
C ALA A 38 6.06 -2.58 -7.80
N PHE A 39 5.75 -3.85 -7.52
CA PHE A 39 5.06 -4.27 -6.30
C PHE A 39 5.83 -3.86 -5.04
N LYS A 40 7.15 -4.07 -5.00
CA LYS A 40 7.99 -3.68 -3.86
C LYS A 40 7.94 -2.19 -3.58
N GLU A 41 8.07 -1.35 -4.62
CA GLU A 41 8.04 0.10 -4.45
C GLU A 41 6.65 0.61 -4.07
N VAL A 42 5.58 0.02 -4.59
CA VAL A 42 4.20 0.30 -4.15
C VAL A 42 4.01 -0.06 -2.67
N MET A 43 4.44 -1.24 -2.24
CA MET A 43 4.37 -1.67 -0.84
C MET A 43 5.19 -0.78 0.10
N LYS A 44 6.35 -0.31 -0.36
CA LYS A 44 7.17 0.66 0.37
C LYS A 44 6.46 2.01 0.53
N GLY A 45 5.74 2.47 -0.50
CA GLY A 45 4.91 3.67 -0.43
C GLY A 45 3.73 3.53 0.55
N MET A 46 3.19 2.31 0.68
CA MET A 46 2.10 2.00 1.60
C MET A 46 2.53 1.81 3.06
N LYS A 47 3.80 1.50 3.30
CA LYS A 47 4.32 1.18 4.63
C LYS A 47 3.87 2.16 5.74
N PRO A 48 3.90 3.49 5.57
CA PRO A 48 3.45 4.41 6.62
C PRO A 48 1.97 4.25 7.00
N MET A 49 1.09 4.00 6.01
CA MET A 49 -0.33 3.75 6.25
C MET A 49 -0.50 2.49 7.11
N TYR A 50 0.20 1.44 6.74
CA TYR A 50 0.20 0.16 7.44
C TYR A 50 0.73 0.26 8.88
N GLU A 51 1.82 0.98 9.11
CA GLU A 51 2.35 1.21 10.46
C GLU A 51 1.36 1.96 11.36
N GLU A 52 0.58 2.89 10.81
CA GLU A 52 -0.47 3.58 11.56
C GLU A 52 -1.69 2.69 11.80
N MET A 53 -2.08 1.85 10.84
CA MET A 53 -3.14 0.86 11.03
C MET A 53 -2.80 -0.15 12.13
N VAL A 54 -1.54 -0.62 12.20
CA VAL A 54 -1.10 -1.51 13.29
C VAL A 54 -1.24 -0.85 14.65
N LYS A 55 -0.86 0.43 14.78
CA LYS A 55 -1.02 1.17 16.05
C LYS A 55 -2.48 1.25 16.46
N VAL A 56 -3.37 1.54 15.50
CA VAL A 56 -4.82 1.58 15.72
C VAL A 56 -5.35 0.20 16.14
N GLN A 57 -4.85 -0.88 15.53
CA GLN A 57 -5.22 -2.24 15.92
C GLN A 57 -4.71 -2.62 17.32
N GLU A 58 -3.48 -2.25 17.68
CA GLU A 58 -2.92 -2.45 19.02
C GLU A 58 -3.72 -1.69 20.09
N GLU A 59 -4.08 -0.43 19.82
CA GLU A 59 -4.96 0.36 20.68
C GLU A 59 -6.35 -0.30 20.81
N THR A 60 -6.89 -0.86 19.73
CA THR A 60 -8.17 -1.59 19.76
C THR A 60 -8.09 -2.82 20.66
N LYS A 61 -7.04 -3.65 20.51
CA LYS A 61 -6.82 -4.83 21.35
C LYS A 61 -6.66 -4.45 22.82
N ALA A 62 -6.06 -3.30 23.13
CA ALA A 62 -5.91 -2.80 24.50
C ALA A 62 -7.25 -2.40 25.17
N LEU A 63 -8.33 -2.27 24.41
CA LEU A 63 -9.68 -2.00 24.94
C LEU A 63 -10.43 -3.28 25.33
N GLU A 64 -9.93 -4.46 24.93
CA GLU A 64 -10.51 -5.73 25.34
C GLU A 64 -10.42 -5.88 26.87
N GLY A 65 -11.57 -6.08 27.52
CA GLY A 65 -11.67 -6.17 28.97
C GLY A 65 -11.89 -4.84 29.71
N LYS A 66 -12.02 -3.72 28.99
CA LYS A 66 -12.48 -2.43 29.55
C LYS A 66 -13.99 -2.38 29.75
N SER A 67 -14.46 -1.44 30.56
CA SER A 67 -15.90 -1.21 30.77
C SER A 67 -16.60 -0.72 29.49
N GLU A 68 -17.92 -0.89 29.42
CA GLU A 68 -18.73 -0.44 28.29
C GLU A 68 -18.61 1.08 28.04
N GLU A 69 -18.51 1.87 29.11
CA GLU A 69 -18.31 3.32 29.03
C GLU A 69 -16.94 3.69 28.44
N GLU A 70 -15.88 2.99 28.84
CA GLU A 70 -14.53 3.17 28.28
C GLU A 70 -14.47 2.72 26.80
N GLN A 71 -15.14 1.63 26.44
CA GLN A 71 -15.23 1.17 25.05
C GLN A 71 -16.03 2.15 24.18
N ALA A 72 -17.12 2.72 24.69
CA ALA A 72 -17.90 3.72 23.97
C ALA A 72 -17.10 5.00 23.71
N ALA A 73 -16.37 5.50 24.70
CA ALA A 73 -15.50 6.66 24.55
C ALA A 73 -14.36 6.39 23.54
N ALA A 74 -13.74 5.21 23.64
CA ALA A 74 -12.70 4.81 22.72
C ALA A 74 -13.22 4.60 21.29
N ALA A 75 -14.44 4.09 21.09
CA ALA A 75 -15.05 3.95 19.77
C ALA A 75 -15.18 5.31 19.05
N VAL A 76 -15.54 6.38 19.78
CA VAL A 76 -15.61 7.74 19.23
C VAL A 76 -14.22 8.24 18.79
N GLU A 77 -13.19 8.01 19.61
CA GLU A 77 -11.82 8.37 19.26
C GLU A 77 -11.29 7.56 18.06
N MET A 78 -11.65 6.28 17.99
CA MET A 78 -11.30 5.40 16.86
C MET A 78 -11.98 5.83 15.56
N MET A 79 -13.22 6.29 15.60
CA MET A 79 -13.88 6.88 14.43
C MET A 79 -13.14 8.12 13.94
N LYS A 80 -12.74 9.03 14.84
CA LYS A 80 -11.95 10.22 14.46
C LYS A 80 -10.61 9.84 13.85
N LYS A 81 -9.88 8.90 14.46
CA LYS A 81 -8.62 8.38 13.90
C LYS A 81 -8.83 7.74 12.53
N GLY A 82 -9.91 6.99 12.35
CA GLY A 82 -10.30 6.42 11.05
C GLY A 82 -10.51 7.49 9.98
N GLU A 83 -11.25 8.57 10.30
CA GLU A 83 -11.42 9.70 9.38
C GLU A 83 -10.11 10.42 9.06
N GLU A 84 -9.22 10.59 10.04
CA GLU A 84 -7.90 11.19 9.84
C GLU A 84 -7.02 10.31 8.94
N LEU A 85 -7.00 9.00 9.18
CA LEU A 85 -6.30 8.05 8.32
C LEU A 85 -6.85 8.07 6.90
N GLN A 86 -8.18 8.10 6.73
CA GLN A 86 -8.80 8.19 5.41
C GLN A 86 -8.43 9.50 4.69
N LYS A 87 -8.41 10.64 5.40
CA LYS A 87 -7.98 11.92 4.80
C LYS A 87 -6.50 11.91 4.42
N LYS A 88 -5.66 11.26 5.21
CA LYS A 88 -4.21 11.21 5.02
C LYS A 88 -3.77 10.21 3.95
N TYR A 89 -4.44 9.06 3.87
CA TYR A 89 -4.04 7.92 3.05
C TYR A 89 -5.07 7.51 2.00
N GLY A 90 -6.21 8.19 1.87
CA GLY A 90 -7.23 7.84 0.87
C GLY A 90 -6.70 7.82 -0.57
N ASP A 91 -5.75 8.72 -0.90
CA ASP A 91 -5.07 8.69 -2.19
C ASP A 91 -4.15 7.46 -2.34
N VAL A 92 -3.49 7.04 -1.25
CA VAL A 92 -2.63 5.85 -1.23
C VAL A 92 -3.47 4.58 -1.41
N GLU A 93 -4.59 4.47 -0.71
CA GLU A 93 -5.54 3.35 -0.86
C GLU A 93 -6.06 3.27 -2.30
N LYS A 94 -6.44 4.42 -2.88
CA LYS A 94 -6.87 4.49 -4.27
C LYS A 94 -5.77 4.02 -5.23
N LEU A 95 -4.54 4.49 -5.04
CA LEU A 95 -3.40 4.09 -5.86
C LEU A 95 -3.12 2.59 -5.76
N MET A 96 -3.20 2.02 -4.56
CA MET A 96 -3.07 0.56 -4.37
C MET A 96 -4.14 -0.18 -5.19
N GLY A 97 -5.41 0.22 -5.07
CA GLY A 97 -6.49 -0.42 -5.83
C GLY A 97 -6.35 -0.27 -7.35
N GLU A 98 -5.79 0.85 -7.82
CA GLU A 98 -5.46 1.03 -9.24
C GLU A 98 -4.30 0.14 -9.69
N PHE A 99 -3.26 0.00 -8.87
CA PHE A 99 -2.14 -0.89 -9.15
C PHE A 99 -2.57 -2.35 -9.19
N GLU A 100 -3.39 -2.79 -8.22
CA GLU A 100 -3.94 -4.14 -8.17
C GLU A 100 -4.80 -4.43 -9.40
N LYS A 101 -5.65 -3.49 -9.82
CA LYS A 101 -6.43 -3.62 -11.06
C LYS A 101 -5.53 -3.75 -12.29
N ALA A 102 -4.45 -2.97 -12.36
CA ALA A 102 -3.49 -3.06 -13.46
C ALA A 102 -2.76 -4.42 -13.47
N ALA A 103 -2.30 -4.88 -12.31
CA ALA A 103 -1.68 -6.20 -12.17
C ALA A 103 -2.64 -7.32 -12.60
N ASN A 104 -3.90 -7.27 -12.13
CA ASN A 104 -4.95 -8.22 -12.46
C ASN A 104 -5.47 -8.11 -13.91
N ALA A 105 -5.09 -7.09 -14.67
CA ALA A 105 -5.39 -6.99 -16.09
C ALA A 105 -4.39 -7.77 -16.97
N THR A 106 -3.25 -8.20 -16.43
CA THR A 106 -2.16 -8.82 -17.19
C THR A 106 -1.83 -10.22 -16.66
N GLU A 107 -1.28 -11.09 -17.52
CA GLU A 107 -0.89 -12.44 -17.09
C GLU A 107 0.26 -12.40 -16.07
N ASN A 108 1.31 -11.61 -16.35
CA ASN A 108 2.47 -11.50 -15.47
C ASN A 108 2.15 -10.78 -14.16
N GLY A 109 1.33 -9.72 -14.20
CA GLY A 109 0.89 -9.02 -12.99
C GLY A 109 0.07 -9.93 -12.07
N LYS A 110 -0.83 -10.77 -12.62
CA LYS A 110 -1.56 -11.79 -11.82
C LYS A 110 -0.63 -12.79 -11.17
N LYS A 111 0.42 -13.23 -11.86
CA LYS A 111 1.42 -14.16 -11.27
C LYS A 111 2.04 -13.55 -10.04
N VAL A 112 2.41 -12.27 -10.09
CA VAL A 112 2.99 -11.55 -8.94
C VAL A 112 1.95 -11.32 -7.83
N ALA A 113 0.74 -10.88 -8.17
CA ALA A 113 -0.32 -10.62 -7.19
C ALA A 113 -0.75 -11.87 -6.41
N ASN A 114 -0.71 -13.04 -7.04
CA ASN A 114 -1.05 -14.33 -6.43
C ASN A 114 0.17 -15.08 -5.84
N ASP A 115 1.38 -14.51 -5.92
CA ASP A 115 2.59 -15.10 -5.36
C ASP A 115 2.66 -14.79 -3.85
N GLU A 116 2.00 -15.62 -3.04
CA GLU A 116 1.95 -15.44 -1.58
C GLU A 116 3.35 -15.46 -0.93
N GLU A 117 4.27 -16.28 -1.44
CA GLU A 117 5.63 -16.38 -0.91
C GLU A 117 6.38 -15.07 -1.16
N PHE A 118 6.28 -14.54 -2.38
CA PHE A 118 6.83 -13.23 -2.71
C PHE A 118 6.19 -12.12 -1.86
N GLY A 119 4.86 -12.11 -1.71
CA GLY A 119 4.17 -11.14 -0.86
C GLY A 119 4.70 -11.17 0.59
N LYS A 120 4.81 -12.36 1.19
CA LYS A 120 5.39 -12.55 2.54
C LYS A 120 6.85 -12.09 2.62
N GLN A 121 7.66 -12.37 1.59
CA GLN A 121 9.04 -11.91 1.52
C GLN A 121 9.11 -10.38 1.50
N VAL A 122 8.30 -9.70 0.68
CA VAL A 122 8.28 -8.24 0.61
C VAL A 122 7.84 -7.62 1.93
N MET A 123 6.80 -8.17 2.57
CA MET A 123 6.37 -7.74 3.90
C MET A 123 7.51 -7.85 4.92
N LYS A 124 8.24 -8.97 4.89
CA LYS A 124 9.41 -9.18 5.74
C LYS A 124 10.55 -8.20 5.46
N GLU A 125 10.92 -8.00 4.20
CA GLU A 125 11.96 -7.06 3.78
C GLU A 125 11.64 -5.62 4.24
N LEU A 126 10.36 -5.26 4.24
CA LEU A 126 9.89 -3.95 4.67
C LEU A 126 9.68 -3.84 6.19
N GLY A 127 9.90 -4.91 6.96
CA GLY A 127 9.70 -4.93 8.41
C GLY A 127 8.22 -4.87 8.82
N MET A 128 7.32 -5.30 7.93
CA MET A 128 5.87 -5.30 8.10
C MET A 128 5.34 -6.65 8.62
N GLU A 129 6.19 -7.47 9.22
CA GLU A 129 5.86 -8.81 9.73
C GLU A 129 4.82 -8.79 10.86
N LYS A 130 4.65 -7.64 11.53
CA LYS A 130 3.67 -7.44 12.61
C LYS A 130 2.25 -7.15 12.11
N ILE A 131 2.07 -6.97 10.80
CA ILE A 131 0.76 -6.75 10.20
C ILE A 131 0.08 -8.11 10.05
N GLU A 132 -0.64 -8.53 11.08
CA GLU A 132 -1.62 -9.61 10.96
C GLU A 132 -2.84 -9.05 10.22
N ILE A 133 -2.97 -9.37 8.92
CA ILE A 133 -4.19 -9.14 8.12
C ILE A 133 -5.17 -10.26 8.39
#